data_AF-A0A6J6X8R0-F1
#
_entry.id   AF-A0A6J6X8R0-F1
#
_cell.length_a   1.000
_cell.length_b   1.000
_cell.length_c   1.000
_cell.angle_alpha   90.00
_cell.angle_beta   90.00
_cell.angle_gamma   90.00
#
_symmetry.space_group_name_H-M   'P 1'
#
loop_
_entity.id
_entity.type
_entity.pdbx_description
1 polymer ?
#
loop_
_entity_poly.entity_id
_entity_poly.type
_entity_poly.pdbx_seq_one_letter_code
_entity_poly.pdbx_strand_id
1 'polypeptide(L)'
;MAPTENDIAIVGFAQTSPDRRTQLTEADLVLHATRAVIADTGLDKSEIGFTVSGSCDYLSGQAFSFVQNTDAYGMVPAINESHVEMDGAWALYEAYVRLLQGDIDVAMAVGVGKNSNSDPSTLYTIEFDPYYLTPLGTDTWSLAALQARALLDSGKATERDFADVVVRNRANAKSNPYAQIKGDYSADELLAADYVRNPLRRHDLPPTTDQAAAIILARGKRAYDFCERPAWITGIDHRIEAHLPTVRKDITTSVSTRLAAQGAGVGKGPIEVAEVHAPFSFQELIVAESLGLDASTEINPSGGALATHAVMVAGIIRMGEAANQIIKNGKNRTLAHSTSGPCLQQNLVCVMEGDQ
;
A
#
# COMPACT_ATOMS: atom_id res chain seq x y z
N MET A 1 13.99 12.61 21.47
CA MET A 1 13.09 13.17 22.52
C MET A 1 12.25 12.00 23.01
N ALA A 2 11.99 11.83 24.31
CA ALA A 2 11.17 10.70 24.76
C ALA A 2 9.74 10.81 24.19
N PRO A 3 9.12 9.72 23.72
CA PRO A 3 7.77 9.78 23.17
C PRO A 3 6.78 10.19 24.25
N THR A 4 5.81 10.99 23.82
CA THR A 4 4.63 11.38 24.58
C THR A 4 3.55 10.32 24.46
N GLU A 5 2.52 10.43 25.30
CA GLU A 5 1.33 9.60 25.24
C GLU A 5 0.56 9.75 23.90
N ASN A 6 0.80 10.79 23.10
CA ASN A 6 0.12 10.96 21.82
C ASN A 6 0.92 10.43 20.63
N ASP A 7 2.17 10.01 20.85
CA ASP A 7 3.01 9.49 19.79
C ASP A 7 2.61 8.04 19.51
N ILE A 8 2.48 7.68 18.24
CA ILE A 8 2.09 6.34 17.79
C ILE A 8 3.19 5.82 16.88
N ALA A 9 3.59 4.58 17.09
CA ALA A 9 4.58 3.91 16.26
C ALA A 9 4.03 2.62 15.65
N ILE A 10 4.56 2.27 14.48
CA ILE A 10 4.52 0.91 13.98
C ILE A 10 5.61 0.11 14.72
N VAL A 11 5.21 -0.99 15.34
CA VAL A 11 6.10 -1.86 16.15
C VAL A 11 6.23 -3.26 15.60
N GLY A 12 5.34 -3.67 14.70
CA GLY A 12 5.38 -4.98 14.07
C GLY A 12 4.72 -4.96 12.70
N PHE A 13 5.27 -5.75 11.78
CA PHE A 13 4.73 -5.97 10.45
C PHE A 13 5.00 -7.39 9.99
N ALA A 14 3.96 -8.07 9.50
CA ALA A 14 4.10 -9.35 8.83
C ALA A 14 3.22 -9.40 7.58
N GLN A 15 3.63 -10.22 6.61
CA GLN A 15 2.87 -10.50 5.39
C GLN A 15 2.97 -11.98 5.05
N THR A 16 1.96 -12.48 4.36
CA THR A 16 1.93 -13.86 3.84
C THR A 16 2.71 -13.97 2.54
N SER A 17 2.95 -15.21 2.07
CA SER A 17 3.61 -15.46 0.79
C SER A 17 2.85 -14.83 -0.39
N PRO A 18 3.55 -14.22 -1.37
CA PRO A 18 2.96 -13.50 -2.50
C PRO A 18 2.55 -14.46 -3.62
N ASP A 19 1.58 -15.33 -3.36
CA ASP A 19 1.21 -16.37 -4.31
C ASP A 19 0.36 -15.78 -5.45
N ARG A 20 0.67 -16.13 -6.70
CA ARG A 20 -0.21 -15.77 -7.84
C ARG A 20 -1.63 -16.33 -7.68
N ARG A 21 -1.75 -17.49 -7.05
CA ARG A 21 -3.00 -18.16 -6.70
C ARG A 21 -2.75 -19.11 -5.54
N THR A 22 -3.40 -18.86 -4.41
CA THR A 22 -3.32 -19.74 -3.23
C THR A 22 -4.59 -20.55 -3.04
N GLN A 23 -4.47 -21.73 -2.43
CA GLN A 23 -5.62 -22.53 -1.99
C GLN A 23 -6.18 -22.07 -0.65
N LEU A 24 -5.44 -21.23 0.09
CA LEU A 24 -5.88 -20.64 1.36
C LEU A 24 -7.09 -19.73 1.16
N THR A 25 -8.02 -19.74 2.10
CA THR A 25 -9.12 -18.76 2.14
C THR A 25 -8.61 -17.38 2.56
N GLU A 26 -9.43 -16.32 2.42
CA GLU A 26 -9.09 -15.00 2.96
C GLU A 26 -8.87 -15.08 4.48
N ALA A 27 -9.73 -15.80 5.19
CA ALA A 27 -9.60 -16.03 6.63
C ALA A 27 -8.28 -16.76 6.99
N ASP A 28 -7.84 -17.75 6.20
CA ASP A 28 -6.55 -18.41 6.41
C ASP A 28 -5.37 -17.45 6.21
N LEU A 29 -5.42 -16.60 5.17
CA LEU A 29 -4.39 -15.60 4.91
C LEU A 29 -4.30 -14.58 6.06
N VAL A 30 -5.44 -14.09 6.52
CA VAL A 30 -5.55 -13.20 7.68
C VAL A 30 -4.99 -13.88 8.93
N LEU A 31 -5.37 -15.13 9.19
CA LEU A 31 -4.88 -15.90 10.33
C LEU A 31 -3.36 -16.05 10.31
N HIS A 32 -2.77 -16.31 9.14
CA HIS A 32 -1.33 -16.43 8.98
C HIS A 32 -0.60 -15.11 9.20
N ALA A 33 -1.09 -14.01 8.60
CA ALA A 33 -0.48 -12.68 8.77
C ALA A 33 -0.54 -12.22 10.25
N THR A 34 -1.69 -12.39 10.89
CA THR A 34 -1.92 -11.95 12.28
C THR A 34 -1.10 -12.79 13.27
N ARG A 35 -1.08 -14.12 13.11
CA ARG A 35 -0.21 -14.98 13.94
C ARG A 35 1.26 -14.65 13.76
N ALA A 36 1.70 -14.37 12.54
CA ALA A 36 3.09 -14.02 12.27
C ALA A 36 3.49 -12.70 12.97
N VAL A 37 2.67 -11.65 12.88
CA VAL A 37 3.00 -10.36 13.53
C VAL A 37 2.93 -10.43 15.06
N ILE A 38 1.98 -11.19 15.61
CA ILE A 38 1.88 -11.41 17.06
C ILE A 38 3.10 -12.20 17.56
N ALA A 39 3.54 -13.21 16.80
CA ALA A 39 4.74 -13.97 17.13
C ALA A 39 6.03 -13.14 17.04
N ASP A 40 6.15 -12.26 16.03
CA ASP A 40 7.32 -11.37 15.84
C ASP A 40 7.43 -10.34 16.96
N THR A 41 6.29 -9.83 17.46
CA THR A 41 6.23 -8.80 18.52
C THR A 41 6.22 -9.37 19.94
N GLY A 42 5.87 -10.64 20.12
CA GLY A 42 5.68 -11.25 21.45
C GLY A 42 4.47 -10.72 22.23
N LEU A 43 3.61 -9.93 21.57
CA LEU A 43 2.41 -9.30 22.13
C LEU A 43 1.41 -10.35 22.62
N ASP A 44 0.79 -10.16 23.79
CA ASP A 44 -0.42 -10.91 24.14
C ASP A 44 -1.60 -10.32 23.35
N LYS A 45 -2.29 -11.17 22.57
CA LYS A 45 -3.46 -10.77 21.79
C LYS A 45 -4.52 -10.04 22.64
N SER A 46 -4.62 -10.34 23.94
CA SER A 46 -5.56 -9.67 24.85
C SER A 46 -5.27 -8.18 25.05
N GLU A 47 -4.06 -7.73 24.71
CA GLU A 47 -3.65 -6.33 24.77
C GLU A 47 -4.12 -5.50 23.57
N ILE A 48 -4.57 -6.15 22.48
CA ILE A 48 -5.08 -5.48 21.28
C ILE A 48 -6.46 -4.90 21.60
N GLY A 49 -6.53 -3.58 21.78
CA GLY A 49 -7.76 -2.87 22.10
C GLY A 49 -8.66 -2.58 20.89
N PHE A 50 -8.12 -2.69 19.67
CA PHE A 50 -8.84 -2.44 18.43
C PHE A 50 -8.21 -3.18 17.26
N THR A 51 -9.05 -3.81 16.43
CA THR A 51 -8.64 -4.45 15.18
C THR A 51 -9.40 -3.84 14.02
N VAL A 52 -8.72 -3.51 12.93
CA VAL A 52 -9.38 -2.97 11.74
C VAL A 52 -8.84 -3.63 10.50
N SER A 53 -9.76 -3.98 9.60
CA SER A 53 -9.42 -4.67 8.35
C SER A 53 -9.73 -3.83 7.12
N GLY A 54 -8.86 -3.92 6.11
CA GLY A 54 -9.04 -3.40 4.76
C GLY A 54 -9.21 -4.57 3.79
N SER A 55 -10.35 -4.63 3.11
CA SER A 55 -10.64 -5.64 2.09
C SER A 55 -11.74 -5.13 1.16
N CYS A 56 -12.12 -5.92 0.15
CA CYS A 56 -13.36 -5.67 -0.58
C CYS A 56 -14.13 -6.94 -0.92
N ASP A 57 -15.45 -6.85 -0.86
CA ASP A 57 -16.38 -7.95 -1.13
C ASP A 57 -16.40 -8.31 -2.63
N TYR A 58 -16.06 -7.36 -3.50
CA TYR A 58 -16.06 -7.56 -4.95
C TYR A 58 -15.14 -8.72 -5.39
N LEU A 59 -13.94 -8.83 -4.78
CA LEU A 59 -12.97 -9.87 -5.15
C LEU A 59 -13.44 -11.28 -4.82
N SER A 60 -14.12 -11.44 -3.68
CA SER A 60 -14.65 -12.72 -3.23
C SER A 60 -16.01 -13.04 -3.87
N GLY A 61 -16.76 -12.02 -4.29
CA GLY A 61 -18.14 -12.14 -4.75
C GLY A 61 -19.10 -12.55 -3.63
N GLN A 62 -18.68 -12.40 -2.36
CA GLN A 62 -19.44 -12.74 -1.17
C GLN A 62 -19.86 -11.46 -0.46
N ALA A 63 -21.12 -11.39 -0.03
CA ALA A 63 -21.58 -10.28 0.80
C ALA A 63 -21.05 -10.45 2.23
N PHE A 64 -20.51 -9.37 2.79
CA PHE A 64 -19.97 -9.31 4.14
C PHE A 64 -18.81 -10.29 4.36
N SER A 65 -17.90 -10.44 3.38
CA SER A 65 -16.79 -11.42 3.47
C SER A 65 -15.86 -11.09 4.65
N PHE A 66 -15.73 -9.81 4.99
CA PHE A 66 -14.96 -9.36 6.16
C PHE A 66 -15.43 -9.97 7.49
N VAL A 67 -16.69 -10.35 7.63
CA VAL A 67 -17.20 -10.98 8.87
C VAL A 67 -16.52 -12.33 9.08
N GLN A 68 -16.26 -13.09 8.01
CA GLN A 68 -15.56 -14.38 8.12
C GLN A 68 -14.08 -14.19 8.51
N ASN A 69 -13.48 -13.05 8.13
CA ASN A 69 -12.12 -12.72 8.54
C ASN A 69 -12.02 -12.44 10.06
N THR A 70 -13.13 -12.11 10.74
CA THR A 70 -13.11 -11.90 12.20
C THR A 70 -12.83 -13.18 12.99
N ASP A 71 -13.22 -14.34 12.45
CA ASP A 71 -12.91 -15.64 13.04
C ASP A 71 -11.39 -15.90 13.11
N ALA A 72 -10.63 -15.31 12.17
CA ALA A 72 -9.17 -15.43 12.12
C ALA A 72 -8.46 -14.62 13.23
N TYR A 73 -9.07 -13.54 13.73
CA TYR A 73 -8.57 -12.81 14.89
C TYR A 73 -8.88 -13.56 16.20
N GLY A 74 -9.91 -14.39 16.19
CA GLY A 74 -10.41 -15.15 17.33
C GLY A 74 -11.22 -14.28 18.31
N MET A 75 -12.31 -14.85 18.83
CA MET A 75 -13.38 -14.12 19.52
C MET A 75 -13.14 -13.82 21.01
N VAL A 76 -12.04 -14.31 21.58
CA VAL A 76 -11.70 -14.15 23.01
C VAL A 76 -10.31 -13.51 23.16
N PRO A 77 -10.16 -12.45 23.97
CA PRO A 77 -11.26 -11.66 24.57
C PRO A 77 -12.13 -11.00 23.48
N ALA A 78 -13.28 -10.44 23.89
CA ALA A 78 -14.16 -9.73 22.95
C ALA A 78 -13.35 -8.67 22.19
N ILE A 79 -13.37 -8.76 20.86
CA ILE A 79 -12.65 -7.83 20.00
C ILE A 79 -13.54 -6.63 19.70
N ASN A 80 -12.92 -5.46 19.60
CA ASN A 80 -13.54 -4.27 19.03
C ASN A 80 -13.00 -4.14 17.61
N GLU A 81 -13.84 -4.40 16.63
CA GLU A 81 -13.47 -4.48 15.23
C GLU A 81 -14.10 -3.38 14.38
N SER A 82 -13.36 -2.98 13.35
CA SER A 82 -13.87 -2.15 12.27
C SER A 82 -13.43 -2.71 10.92
N HIS A 83 -14.08 -2.25 9.87
CA HIS A 83 -13.80 -2.63 8.50
C HIS A 83 -13.90 -1.42 7.58
N VAL A 84 -12.87 -1.26 6.76
CA VAL A 84 -12.80 -0.25 5.70
C VAL A 84 -12.81 -0.98 4.37
N GLU A 85 -13.75 -0.64 3.50
CA GLU A 85 -13.82 -1.14 2.11
C GLU A 85 -12.75 -0.46 1.22
N MET A 86 -11.48 -0.54 1.64
CA MET A 86 -10.30 0.03 0.99
C MET A 86 -9.05 -0.78 1.35
N ASP A 87 -7.89 -0.36 0.83
CA ASP A 87 -6.60 -0.96 1.19
C ASP A 87 -6.31 -0.84 2.68
N GLY A 88 -5.63 -1.86 3.23
CA GLY A 88 -5.24 -1.94 4.63
C GLY A 88 -4.45 -0.72 5.13
N ALA A 89 -3.88 0.10 4.24
CA ALA A 89 -3.29 1.39 4.63
C ALA A 89 -4.33 2.35 5.22
N TRP A 90 -5.57 2.36 4.72
CA TRP A 90 -6.67 3.13 5.31
C TRP A 90 -7.20 2.50 6.59
N ALA A 91 -7.17 1.17 6.71
CA ALA A 91 -7.39 0.50 7.99
C ALA A 91 -6.33 0.94 9.02
N LEU A 92 -5.06 1.02 8.64
CA LEU A 92 -3.98 1.57 9.48
C LEU A 92 -4.24 3.03 9.87
N TYR A 93 -4.74 3.86 8.93
CA TYR A 93 -5.12 5.24 9.24
C TYR A 93 -6.25 5.32 10.27
N GLU A 94 -7.27 4.47 10.17
CA GLU A 94 -8.33 4.40 11.17
C GLU A 94 -7.80 3.94 12.54
N ALA A 95 -6.95 2.91 12.57
CA ALA A 95 -6.30 2.47 13.80
C ALA A 95 -5.46 3.58 14.45
N TYR A 96 -4.73 4.36 13.65
CA TYR A 96 -3.99 5.53 14.10
C TYR A 96 -4.92 6.58 14.73
N VAL A 97 -6.02 6.95 14.06
CA VAL A 97 -7.01 7.89 14.60
C VAL A 97 -7.67 7.36 15.87
N ARG A 98 -7.93 6.05 15.96
CA ARG A 98 -8.49 5.41 17.15
C ARG A 98 -7.52 5.50 18.33
N LEU A 99 -6.24 5.22 18.13
CA LEU A 99 -5.21 5.34 19.17
C LEU A 99 -5.05 6.77 19.69
N LEU A 100 -5.23 7.78 18.83
CA LEU A 100 -5.21 9.20 19.24
C LEU A 100 -6.31 9.57 20.25
N GLN A 101 -7.37 8.76 20.39
CA GLN A 101 -8.40 8.98 21.40
C GLN A 101 -7.90 8.67 22.82
N GLY A 102 -6.82 7.89 22.95
CA GLY A 102 -6.11 7.66 24.21
C GLY A 102 -6.79 6.67 25.19
N ASP A 103 -7.87 6.01 24.79
CA ASP A 103 -8.56 4.98 25.58
C ASP A 103 -8.07 3.55 25.29
N ILE A 104 -7.21 3.39 24.28
CA ILE A 104 -6.49 2.16 23.95
C ILE A 104 -5.02 2.51 23.65
N ASP A 105 -4.12 1.53 23.78
CA ASP A 105 -2.69 1.75 23.46
C ASP A 105 -2.15 0.86 22.36
N VAL A 106 -2.84 -0.23 22.01
CA VAL A 106 -2.40 -1.16 20.97
C VAL A 106 -3.56 -1.41 20.01
N ALA A 107 -3.29 -1.29 18.72
CA ALA A 107 -4.23 -1.59 17.65
C ALA A 107 -3.57 -2.44 16.56
N MET A 108 -4.36 -3.27 15.90
CA MET A 108 -3.92 -4.10 14.78
C MET A 108 -4.66 -3.68 13.50
N ALA A 109 -3.91 -3.38 12.46
CA ALA A 109 -4.44 -3.14 11.12
C ALA A 109 -4.11 -4.33 10.21
N VAL A 110 -5.09 -4.78 9.42
CA VAL A 110 -4.95 -5.95 8.56
C VAL A 110 -5.44 -5.61 7.15
N GLY A 111 -4.70 -6.03 6.12
CA GLY A 111 -5.16 -6.00 4.73
C GLY A 111 -5.25 -7.43 4.19
N VAL A 112 -6.31 -7.75 3.45
CA VAL A 112 -6.41 -9.02 2.72
C VAL A 112 -6.99 -8.81 1.32
N GLY A 113 -6.39 -9.50 0.36
CA GLY A 113 -6.77 -9.42 -1.04
C GLY A 113 -6.49 -10.72 -1.77
N LYS A 114 -7.55 -11.34 -2.31
CA LYS A 114 -7.46 -12.57 -3.09
C LYS A 114 -7.76 -12.32 -4.57
N ASN A 115 -6.82 -11.67 -5.26
CA ASN A 115 -6.98 -11.23 -6.65
C ASN A 115 -7.20 -12.40 -7.63
N SER A 116 -6.85 -13.63 -7.28
CA SER A 116 -7.00 -14.80 -8.14
C SER A 116 -8.44 -15.32 -8.27
N ASN A 117 -9.36 -14.84 -7.42
CA ASN A 117 -10.78 -15.25 -7.42
C ASN A 117 -11.57 -14.68 -8.61
N SER A 118 -11.14 -13.54 -9.15
CA SER A 118 -11.86 -12.81 -10.20
C SER A 118 -10.89 -12.27 -11.25
N ASP A 119 -11.38 -11.94 -12.44
CA ASP A 119 -10.61 -11.12 -13.37
C ASP A 119 -10.74 -9.63 -12.97
N PRO A 120 -9.66 -8.98 -12.53
CA PRO A 120 -9.68 -7.57 -12.15
C PRO A 120 -10.21 -6.64 -13.25
N SER A 121 -9.98 -6.99 -14.53
CA SER A 121 -10.43 -6.17 -15.66
C SER A 121 -11.94 -6.22 -15.88
N THR A 122 -12.62 -7.25 -15.37
CA THR A 122 -14.09 -7.36 -15.42
C THR A 122 -14.72 -6.82 -14.14
N LEU A 123 -14.14 -7.18 -12.99
CA LEU A 123 -14.67 -6.82 -11.69
C LEU A 123 -14.55 -5.30 -11.43
N TYR A 124 -13.41 -4.68 -11.76
CA TYR A 124 -13.25 -3.27 -11.42
C TYR A 124 -14.08 -2.33 -12.27
N THR A 125 -14.67 -2.80 -13.37
CA THR A 125 -15.64 -2.00 -14.12
C THR A 125 -16.88 -1.67 -13.29
N ILE A 126 -17.32 -2.57 -12.39
CA ILE A 126 -18.50 -2.35 -11.55
C ILE A 126 -18.22 -1.52 -10.28
N GLU A 127 -16.95 -1.26 -9.97
CA GLU A 127 -16.55 -0.34 -8.88
C GLU A 127 -16.62 1.14 -9.31
N PHE A 128 -16.73 1.41 -10.61
CA PHE A 128 -16.86 2.77 -11.10
C PHE A 128 -18.30 3.29 -11.00
N ASP A 129 -18.45 4.61 -11.14
CA ASP A 129 -19.75 5.24 -11.23
C ASP A 129 -20.72 4.47 -12.17
N PRO A 130 -21.88 4.04 -11.67
CA PRO A 130 -22.78 3.15 -12.41
C PRO A 130 -23.50 3.84 -13.57
N TYR A 131 -23.49 5.18 -13.65
CA TYR A 131 -24.23 5.95 -14.63
C TYR A 131 -23.38 6.40 -15.82
N TYR A 132 -22.11 6.73 -15.59
CA TYR A 132 -21.23 7.37 -16.55
C TYR A 132 -20.02 6.52 -16.94
N LEU A 133 -19.49 5.69 -16.03
CA LEU A 133 -18.27 4.92 -16.28
C LEU A 133 -18.54 3.45 -16.52
N THR A 134 -19.35 2.81 -15.67
CA THR A 134 -19.70 1.39 -15.81
C THR A 134 -20.31 1.07 -17.19
N PRO A 135 -21.25 1.88 -17.75
CA PRO A 135 -21.83 1.60 -19.07
C PRO A 135 -20.84 1.69 -20.24
N LEU A 136 -19.69 2.35 -20.05
CA LEU A 136 -18.64 2.43 -21.07
C LEU A 136 -17.78 1.15 -21.11
N GLY A 137 -17.89 0.28 -20.11
CA GLY A 137 -17.07 -0.92 -20.00
C GLY A 137 -15.60 -0.62 -19.71
N THR A 138 -15.27 0.59 -19.25
CA THR A 138 -13.89 1.00 -19.00
C THR A 138 -13.37 0.32 -17.74
N ASP A 139 -12.28 -0.43 -17.85
CA ASP A 139 -11.58 -1.07 -16.74
C ASP A 139 -10.43 -0.21 -16.18
N THR A 140 -9.87 -0.60 -15.02
CA THR A 140 -8.78 0.15 -14.36
C THR A 140 -7.50 0.21 -15.19
N TRP A 141 -7.17 -0.83 -15.96
CA TRP A 141 -5.99 -0.83 -16.85
C TRP A 141 -6.22 0.07 -18.05
N SER A 142 -7.45 0.13 -18.56
CA SER A 142 -7.82 1.06 -19.63
C SER A 142 -7.73 2.53 -19.18
N LEU A 143 -8.19 2.86 -17.97
CA LEU A 143 -7.99 4.21 -17.40
C LEU A 143 -6.51 4.51 -17.15
N ALA A 144 -5.73 3.54 -16.66
CA ALA A 144 -4.29 3.70 -16.49
C ALA A 144 -3.57 3.93 -17.83
N ALA A 145 -3.98 3.24 -18.90
CA ALA A 145 -3.43 3.44 -20.23
C ALA A 145 -3.75 4.84 -20.79
N LEU A 146 -4.95 5.38 -20.52
CA LEU A 146 -5.29 6.75 -20.86
C LEU A 146 -4.43 7.76 -20.07
N GLN A 147 -4.18 7.51 -18.79
CA GLN A 147 -3.30 8.35 -17.97
C GLN A 147 -1.85 8.29 -18.49
N ALA A 148 -1.35 7.11 -18.82
CA ALA A 148 -0.01 6.91 -19.39
C ALA A 148 0.12 7.62 -20.75
N ARG A 149 -0.88 7.49 -21.62
CA ARG A 149 -0.93 8.20 -22.91
C ARG A 149 -0.88 9.71 -22.71
N ALA A 150 -1.68 10.25 -21.79
CA ALA A 150 -1.64 11.68 -21.47
C ALA A 150 -0.25 12.13 -20.98
N LEU A 151 0.44 11.31 -20.19
CA LEU A 151 1.80 11.60 -19.72
C LEU A 151 2.81 11.63 -20.89
N LEU A 152 2.75 10.66 -21.81
CA LEU A 152 3.58 10.63 -23.02
C LEU A 152 3.30 11.83 -23.93
N ASP A 153 2.03 12.12 -24.19
CA ASP A 153 1.62 13.22 -25.09
C ASP A 153 1.99 14.60 -24.50
N SER A 154 2.08 14.71 -23.17
CA SER A 154 2.55 15.92 -22.50
C SER A 154 4.07 16.14 -22.58
N GLY A 155 4.84 15.12 -22.99
CA GLY A 155 6.29 15.15 -23.03
C GLY A 155 6.99 15.05 -21.66
N LYS A 156 6.24 14.79 -20.58
CA LYS A 156 6.77 14.64 -19.22
C LYS A 156 7.56 13.34 -19.02
N ALA A 157 7.29 12.32 -19.83
CA ALA A 157 7.98 11.03 -19.77
C ALA A 157 7.96 10.34 -21.14
N THR A 158 8.77 9.31 -21.26
CA THR A 158 8.86 8.40 -22.40
C THR A 158 8.53 6.98 -21.97
N GLU A 159 8.22 6.09 -22.93
CA GLU A 159 8.06 4.65 -22.62
C GLU A 159 9.34 4.04 -22.03
N ARG A 160 10.51 4.61 -22.35
CA ARG A 160 11.79 4.19 -21.77
C ARG A 160 11.84 4.48 -20.28
N ASP A 161 11.36 5.65 -19.84
CA ASP A 161 11.30 5.99 -18.41
C ASP A 161 10.40 4.99 -17.65
N PHE A 162 9.32 4.53 -18.26
CA PHE A 162 8.43 3.51 -17.68
C PHE A 162 9.16 2.16 -17.53
N ALA A 163 9.88 1.74 -18.57
CA ALA A 163 10.64 0.50 -18.54
C ALA A 163 11.80 0.55 -17.52
N ASP A 164 12.49 1.70 -17.39
CA ASP A 164 13.59 1.87 -16.44
C ASP A 164 13.10 1.82 -14.98
N VAL A 165 11.90 2.35 -14.68
CA VAL A 165 11.23 2.14 -13.38
C VAL A 165 11.06 0.65 -13.08
N VAL A 166 10.63 -0.14 -14.07
CA VAL A 166 10.40 -1.58 -13.88
C VAL A 166 11.71 -2.34 -13.70
N VAL A 167 12.75 -2.02 -14.48
CA VAL A 167 14.09 -2.61 -14.31
C VAL A 167 14.60 -2.39 -12.89
N ARG A 168 14.49 -1.15 -12.39
CA ARG A 168 14.90 -0.77 -11.04
C ARG A 168 14.14 -1.53 -9.95
N ASN A 169 12.80 -1.56 -10.03
CA ASN A 169 11.97 -2.28 -9.07
C ASN A 169 12.27 -3.79 -9.05
N ARG A 170 12.47 -4.43 -10.21
CA ARG A 170 12.80 -5.86 -10.28
C ARG A 170 14.18 -6.20 -9.75
N ALA A 171 15.15 -5.30 -9.92
CA ALA A 171 16.47 -5.43 -9.32
C ALA A 171 16.40 -5.32 -7.79
N ASN A 172 15.69 -4.32 -7.28
CA ASN A 172 15.45 -4.14 -5.84
C ASN A 172 14.75 -5.36 -5.21
N ALA A 173 13.78 -5.92 -5.91
CA ALA A 173 12.99 -7.08 -5.49
C ALA A 173 13.81 -8.38 -5.27
N LYS A 174 15.07 -8.45 -5.72
CA LYS A 174 15.88 -9.69 -5.70
C LYS A 174 16.05 -10.30 -4.31
N SER A 175 16.36 -9.47 -3.32
CA SER A 175 16.56 -9.88 -1.94
C SER A 175 15.24 -10.06 -1.18
N ASN A 176 14.12 -9.57 -1.72
CA ASN A 176 12.83 -9.68 -1.07
C ASN A 176 12.25 -11.11 -1.23
N PRO A 177 12.05 -11.87 -0.14
CA PRO A 177 11.38 -13.17 -0.20
C PRO A 177 9.89 -13.06 -0.56
N TYR A 178 9.28 -11.89 -0.36
CA TYR A 178 7.88 -11.59 -0.67
C TYR A 178 7.69 -10.89 -2.03
N ALA A 179 8.72 -10.87 -2.89
CA ALA A 179 8.59 -10.43 -4.28
C ALA A 179 8.24 -11.60 -5.23
N GLN A 180 7.12 -11.47 -5.96
CA GLN A 180 6.68 -12.44 -6.95
C GLN A 180 7.47 -12.32 -8.27
N ILE A 181 7.76 -11.09 -8.71
CA ILE A 181 8.54 -10.80 -9.92
C ILE A 181 9.82 -10.07 -9.52
N LYS A 182 10.97 -10.67 -9.84
CA LYS A 182 12.31 -10.15 -9.54
C LYS A 182 13.33 -10.63 -10.56
N GLY A 183 14.46 -9.93 -10.66
CA GLY A 183 15.56 -10.29 -11.56
C GLY A 183 16.21 -9.09 -12.26
N ASP A 184 17.21 -9.37 -13.09
CA ASP A 184 17.81 -8.37 -13.98
C ASP A 184 17.10 -8.42 -15.33
N TYR A 185 16.68 -7.24 -15.81
CA TYR A 185 16.04 -7.07 -17.10
C TYR A 185 16.68 -5.88 -17.80
N SER A 186 16.67 -5.87 -19.13
CA SER A 186 17.02 -4.67 -19.89
C SER A 186 15.76 -3.96 -20.35
N ALA A 187 15.75 -2.63 -20.35
CA ALA A 187 14.59 -1.88 -20.82
C ALA A 187 14.33 -2.10 -22.33
N ASP A 188 15.36 -2.37 -23.14
CA ASP A 188 15.18 -2.72 -24.55
C ASP A 188 14.39 -4.03 -24.73
N GLU A 189 14.69 -5.06 -23.92
CA GLU A 189 13.93 -6.31 -23.89
C GLU A 189 12.46 -6.07 -23.49
N LEU A 190 12.24 -5.23 -22.47
CA LEU A 190 10.89 -4.91 -22.01
C LEU A 190 10.07 -4.18 -23.08
N LEU A 191 10.68 -3.22 -23.77
CA LEU A 191 10.06 -2.40 -24.81
C LEU A 191 9.78 -3.18 -26.11
N ALA A 192 10.49 -4.28 -26.35
CA ALA A 192 10.26 -5.15 -27.49
C ALA A 192 8.95 -5.97 -27.40
N ALA A 193 8.33 -6.06 -26.22
CA ALA A 193 7.07 -6.76 -26.03
C ALA A 193 5.87 -6.00 -26.63
N ASP A 194 4.81 -6.73 -27.00
CA ASP A 194 3.57 -6.14 -27.48
C ASP A 194 2.82 -5.40 -26.36
N TYR A 195 2.06 -4.37 -26.76
CA TYR A 195 1.15 -3.69 -25.85
C TYR A 195 0.02 -4.62 -25.40
N VAL A 196 -0.30 -4.56 -24.11
CA VAL A 196 -1.50 -5.19 -23.54
C VAL A 196 -2.68 -4.20 -23.55
N ARG A 197 -2.39 -2.93 -23.25
CA ARG A 197 -3.30 -1.78 -23.32
C ARG A 197 -2.49 -0.56 -23.75
N ASN A 198 -2.38 -0.29 -25.04
CA ASN A 198 -1.50 0.78 -25.56
C ASN A 198 -1.65 2.09 -24.74
N PRO A 199 -0.58 2.63 -24.12
CA PRO A 199 0.86 2.31 -24.31
C PRO A 199 1.47 1.31 -23.29
N LEU A 200 0.67 0.68 -22.45
CA LEU A 200 1.13 -0.25 -21.42
C LEU A 200 1.39 -1.66 -21.96
N ARG A 201 2.55 -2.21 -21.63
CA ARG A 201 2.96 -3.59 -21.86
C ARG A 201 2.82 -4.40 -20.58
N ARG A 202 3.05 -5.71 -20.65
CA ARG A 202 2.92 -6.61 -19.47
C ARG A 202 3.77 -6.16 -18.28
N HIS A 203 4.94 -5.59 -18.53
CA HIS A 203 5.85 -5.16 -17.48
C HIS A 203 5.39 -3.90 -16.75
N ASP A 204 4.50 -3.11 -17.35
CA ASP A 204 3.91 -1.91 -16.76
C ASP A 204 2.68 -2.19 -15.89
N LEU A 205 2.16 -3.41 -15.92
CA LEU A 205 0.93 -3.82 -15.23
C LEU A 205 1.27 -4.55 -13.91
N PRO A 206 0.43 -4.40 -12.87
CA PRO A 206 0.66 -5.10 -11.61
C PRO A 206 0.49 -6.62 -11.77
N PRO A 207 1.32 -7.45 -11.11
CA PRO A 207 1.07 -8.88 -11.06
C PRO A 207 -0.22 -9.21 -10.30
N THR A 208 -0.88 -10.30 -10.67
CA THR A 208 -1.95 -10.89 -9.85
C THR A 208 -1.31 -11.62 -8.66
N THR A 209 -1.69 -11.23 -7.44
CA THR A 209 -1.20 -11.80 -6.19
C THR A 209 -2.36 -11.96 -5.21
N ASP A 210 -2.41 -13.10 -4.53
CA ASP A 210 -3.20 -13.33 -3.32
C ASP A 210 -2.29 -13.13 -2.11
N GLN A 211 -2.68 -12.25 -1.19
CA GLN A 211 -1.88 -11.95 -0.01
C GLN A 211 -2.73 -11.36 1.11
N ALA A 212 -2.19 -11.41 2.32
CA ALA A 212 -2.61 -10.63 3.47
C ALA A 212 -1.38 -10.11 4.22
N ALA A 213 -1.57 -8.99 4.92
CA ALA A 213 -0.56 -8.35 5.76
C ALA A 213 -1.19 -7.77 7.02
N ALA A 214 -0.42 -7.73 8.10
CA ALA A 214 -0.84 -7.21 9.39
C ALA A 214 0.23 -6.29 9.98
N ILE A 215 -0.20 -5.19 10.59
CA ILE A 215 0.64 -4.22 11.29
C ILE A 215 0.13 -4.03 12.71
N ILE A 216 1.05 -3.99 13.67
CA ILE A 216 0.77 -3.59 15.06
C ILE A 216 1.22 -2.13 15.25
N LEU A 217 0.29 -1.33 15.75
CA LEU A 217 0.50 0.06 16.16
C LEU A 217 0.47 0.12 17.69
N ALA A 218 1.40 0.86 18.28
CA ALA A 218 1.46 1.07 19.72
C ALA A 218 1.61 2.55 20.06
N ARG A 219 0.93 2.98 21.14
CA ARG A 219 0.89 4.36 21.62
C ARG A 219 1.89 4.57 22.76
N GLY A 220 2.59 5.69 22.72
CA GLY A 220 3.51 6.14 23.74
C GLY A 220 4.56 5.09 24.09
N LYS A 221 4.93 5.02 25.38
CA LYS A 221 6.02 4.16 25.84
C LYS A 221 5.78 2.67 25.62
N ARG A 222 4.52 2.24 25.46
CA ARG A 222 4.20 0.83 25.17
C ARG A 222 4.77 0.35 23.85
N ALA A 223 5.14 1.24 22.94
CA ALA A 223 5.84 0.86 21.72
C ALA A 223 7.14 0.07 22.01
N TYR A 224 7.84 0.44 23.10
CA TYR A 224 9.07 -0.23 23.51
C TYR A 224 8.86 -1.61 24.16
N ASP A 225 7.62 -1.96 24.51
CA ASP A 225 7.31 -3.31 25.02
C ASP A 225 7.39 -4.36 23.89
N PHE A 226 7.22 -3.92 22.63
CA PHE A 226 7.10 -4.78 21.45
C PHE A 226 8.22 -4.59 20.42
N CYS A 227 8.95 -3.47 20.48
CA CYS A 227 9.98 -3.13 19.52
C CYS A 227 11.07 -2.26 20.16
N GLU A 228 12.34 -2.69 20.04
CA GLU A 228 13.47 -1.93 20.59
C GLU A 228 13.66 -0.56 19.90
N ARG A 229 13.31 -0.48 18.60
CA ARG A 229 13.43 0.74 17.79
C ARG A 229 12.17 0.98 16.97
N PRO A 230 11.08 1.49 17.59
CA PRO A 230 9.82 1.71 16.91
C PRO A 230 9.92 2.68 15.74
N ALA A 231 9.07 2.50 14.72
CA ALA A 231 8.91 3.45 13.62
C ALA A 231 7.81 4.47 13.99
N TRP A 232 8.20 5.61 14.56
CA TRP A 232 7.27 6.65 15.01
C TRP A 232 6.61 7.35 13.84
N ILE A 233 5.28 7.41 13.80
CA ILE A 233 4.54 8.14 12.78
C ILE A 233 4.61 9.64 13.11
N THR A 234 5.46 10.38 12.41
CA THR A 234 5.67 11.83 12.63
C THR A 234 4.81 12.71 11.72
N GLY A 235 4.15 12.10 10.74
CA GLY A 235 3.11 12.74 9.94
C GLY A 235 2.34 11.73 9.09
N ILE A 236 1.03 11.87 9.05
CA ILE A 236 0.16 11.03 8.23
C ILE A 236 -1.01 11.88 7.71
N ASP A 237 -1.25 11.87 6.40
CA ASP A 237 -2.33 12.65 5.79
C ASP A 237 -2.95 11.93 4.59
N HIS A 238 -4.27 12.03 4.48
CA HIS A 238 -5.06 11.40 3.42
C HIS A 238 -5.77 12.48 2.60
N ARG A 239 -5.64 12.42 1.27
CA ARG A 239 -6.27 13.36 0.34
C ARG A 239 -6.91 12.63 -0.82
N ILE A 240 -7.96 13.26 -1.35
CA ILE A 240 -8.78 12.69 -2.41
C ILE A 240 -8.92 13.70 -3.54
N GLU A 241 -8.96 13.20 -4.77
CA GLU A 241 -9.35 13.96 -5.96
C GLU A 241 -10.78 13.62 -6.38
N ALA A 242 -11.32 14.43 -7.28
CA ALA A 242 -12.65 14.22 -7.83
C ALA A 242 -12.80 12.81 -8.41
N HIS A 243 -13.92 12.15 -8.14
CA HIS A 243 -14.13 10.76 -8.52
C HIS A 243 -13.93 10.50 -10.02
N LEU A 244 -14.58 11.29 -10.87
CA LEU A 244 -14.46 11.18 -12.32
C LEU A 244 -13.11 11.74 -12.81
N PRO A 245 -12.26 10.96 -13.52
CA PRO A 245 -11.01 11.48 -14.08
C PRO A 245 -11.22 12.64 -15.06
N THR A 246 -12.36 12.66 -15.77
CA THR A 246 -12.69 13.66 -16.80
C THR A 246 -12.91 15.07 -16.27
N VAL A 247 -13.18 15.23 -14.97
CA VAL A 247 -13.33 16.56 -14.33
C VAL A 247 -12.04 17.04 -13.68
N ARG A 248 -11.00 16.19 -13.63
CA ARG A 248 -9.69 16.58 -13.10
C ARG A 248 -8.96 17.39 -14.17
N LYS A 249 -8.38 18.53 -13.76
CA LYS A 249 -7.73 19.47 -14.68
C LYS A 249 -6.54 18.83 -15.42
N ASP A 250 -5.77 18.00 -14.74
CA ASP A 250 -4.58 17.36 -15.28
C ASP A 250 -4.33 16.01 -14.59
N ILE A 251 -4.59 14.91 -15.30
CA ILE A 251 -4.36 13.54 -14.82
C ILE A 251 -2.90 13.09 -14.91
N THR A 252 -2.01 13.92 -15.47
CA THR A 252 -0.56 13.67 -15.51
C THR A 252 0.16 14.13 -14.24
N THR A 253 -0.59 14.57 -13.23
CA THR A 253 -0.11 14.94 -11.90
C THR A 253 -1.00 14.30 -10.84
N SER A 254 -0.55 14.25 -9.59
CA SER A 254 -1.41 13.88 -8.46
C SER A 254 -1.46 15.01 -7.44
N VAL A 255 -2.55 15.78 -7.49
CA VAL A 255 -2.78 16.91 -6.57
C VAL A 255 -2.96 16.39 -5.14
N SER A 256 -3.69 15.28 -4.99
CA SER A 256 -3.90 14.64 -3.69
C SER A 256 -2.59 14.14 -3.08
N THR A 257 -1.72 13.47 -3.84
CA THR A 257 -0.40 13.04 -3.36
C THR A 257 0.42 14.23 -2.86
N ARG A 258 0.48 15.33 -3.63
CA ARG A 258 1.21 16.53 -3.23
C ARG A 258 0.67 17.17 -1.95
N LEU A 259 -0.65 17.29 -1.82
CA LEU A 259 -1.27 17.85 -0.62
C LEU A 259 -1.09 16.93 0.60
N ALA A 260 -1.19 15.61 0.42
CA ALA A 260 -0.93 14.63 1.46
C ALA A 260 0.54 14.67 1.91
N ALA A 261 1.48 14.83 0.98
CA ALA A 261 2.90 15.00 1.28
C ALA A 261 3.16 16.27 2.12
N GLN A 262 2.47 17.38 1.80
CA GLN A 262 2.55 18.60 2.59
C GLN A 262 1.98 18.40 4.01
N GLY A 263 0.80 17.79 4.13
CA GLY A 263 0.15 17.52 5.42
C GLY A 263 0.94 16.56 6.30
N ALA A 264 1.52 15.52 5.71
CA ALA A 264 2.41 14.56 6.39
C ALA A 264 3.81 15.12 6.67
N GLY A 265 4.13 16.32 6.18
CA GLY A 265 5.41 16.99 6.47
C GLY A 265 6.60 16.37 5.76
N VAL A 266 6.43 15.82 4.55
CA VAL A 266 7.51 15.21 3.76
C VAL A 266 8.71 16.17 3.63
N GLY A 267 8.44 17.44 3.31
CA GLY A 267 9.45 18.49 3.15
C GLY A 267 10.12 19.00 4.43
N LYS A 268 9.88 18.42 5.61
CA LYS A 268 10.56 18.79 6.88
C LYS A 268 12.01 18.28 6.96
N GLY A 269 12.42 17.41 6.04
CA GLY A 269 13.78 16.86 5.98
C GLY A 269 13.96 15.91 4.79
N PRO A 270 15.15 15.35 4.59
CA PRO A 270 15.38 14.33 3.57
C PRO A 270 14.60 13.04 3.89
N ILE A 271 14.25 12.28 2.85
CA ILE A 271 13.69 10.93 2.96
C ILE A 271 14.78 9.97 2.52
N GLU A 272 15.19 9.05 3.38
CA GLU A 272 16.21 8.06 3.03
C GLU A 272 15.64 6.94 2.17
N VAL A 273 14.43 6.48 2.53
CA VAL A 273 13.71 5.42 1.81
C VAL A 273 12.26 5.80 1.63
N ALA A 274 11.72 5.60 0.43
CA ALA A 274 10.30 5.76 0.13
C ALA A 274 9.72 4.47 -0.44
N GLU A 275 8.77 3.87 0.26
CA GLU A 275 7.96 2.75 -0.24
C GLU A 275 6.67 3.33 -0.86
N VAL A 276 6.63 3.32 -2.19
CA VAL A 276 5.60 3.96 -3.02
C VAL A 276 4.68 2.91 -3.63
N HIS A 277 3.37 3.06 -3.39
CA HIS A 277 2.35 2.25 -4.05
C HIS A 277 2.03 2.84 -5.43
N ALA A 278 2.73 2.34 -6.45
CA ALA A 278 2.45 2.63 -7.85
C ALA A 278 2.11 1.32 -8.60
N PRO A 279 0.82 0.98 -8.76
CA PRO A 279 0.40 -0.23 -9.46
C PRO A 279 0.89 -0.31 -10.91
N PHE A 280 1.09 0.85 -11.55
CA PHE A 280 1.59 0.96 -12.92
C PHE A 280 2.91 1.73 -12.97
N SER A 281 3.82 1.32 -13.86
CA SER A 281 5.20 1.84 -13.94
C SER A 281 5.27 3.37 -14.02
N PHE A 282 4.49 3.97 -14.91
CA PHE A 282 4.45 5.42 -15.12
C PHE A 282 3.92 6.20 -13.89
N GLN A 283 3.10 5.57 -13.03
CA GLN A 283 2.56 6.24 -11.85
C GLN A 283 3.63 6.48 -10.79
N GLU A 284 4.69 5.66 -10.75
CA GLU A 284 5.80 5.91 -9.83
C GLU A 284 6.47 7.25 -10.12
N LEU A 285 6.60 7.62 -11.40
CA LEU A 285 7.12 8.93 -11.82
C LEU A 285 6.23 10.07 -11.31
N ILE A 286 4.91 9.96 -11.53
CA ILE A 286 3.93 10.96 -11.08
C ILE A 286 3.95 11.12 -9.57
N VAL A 287 4.00 10.00 -8.84
CA VAL A 287 3.98 9.98 -7.37
C VAL A 287 5.30 10.51 -6.82
N ALA A 288 6.46 10.08 -7.33
CA ALA A 288 7.76 10.55 -6.88
C ALA A 288 7.91 12.07 -7.06
N GLU A 289 7.48 12.61 -8.21
CA GLU A 289 7.44 14.05 -8.45
C GLU A 289 6.48 14.75 -7.47
N SER A 290 5.28 14.21 -7.28
CA SER A 290 4.25 14.82 -6.42
C SER A 290 4.62 14.80 -4.93
N LEU A 291 5.34 13.77 -4.48
CA LEU A 291 5.92 13.67 -3.13
C LEU A 291 7.11 14.60 -2.94
N GLY A 292 7.76 15.06 -4.03
CA GLY A 292 8.97 15.85 -3.98
C GLY A 292 10.21 15.05 -3.57
N LEU A 293 10.27 13.77 -3.97
CA LEU A 293 11.44 12.92 -3.69
C LEU A 293 12.64 13.36 -4.53
N ASP A 294 13.82 13.36 -3.94
CA ASP A 294 15.06 13.70 -4.62
C ASP A 294 15.85 12.44 -5.01
N ALA A 295 16.92 12.63 -5.78
CA ALA A 295 17.75 11.52 -6.28
C ALA A 295 18.49 10.73 -5.18
N SER A 296 18.56 11.25 -3.95
CA SER A 296 19.16 10.54 -2.81
C SER A 296 18.18 9.59 -2.12
N THR A 297 16.87 9.72 -2.38
CA THR A 297 15.85 8.81 -1.85
C THR A 297 15.92 7.44 -2.54
N GLU A 298 16.08 6.38 -1.75
CA GLU A 298 15.92 5.01 -2.24
C GLU A 298 14.42 4.67 -2.36
N ILE A 299 13.91 4.59 -3.58
CA ILE A 299 12.49 4.29 -3.83
C ILE A 299 12.29 2.77 -3.92
N ASN A 300 11.28 2.21 -3.26
CA ASN A 300 10.87 0.81 -3.37
C ASN A 300 12.04 -0.21 -3.30
N PRO A 301 12.89 -0.20 -2.25
CA PRO A 301 13.85 -1.28 -2.04
C PRO A 301 13.17 -2.66 -1.89
N SER A 302 11.90 -2.71 -1.47
CA SER A 302 11.11 -3.96 -1.48
C SER A 302 10.77 -4.48 -2.88
N GLY A 303 10.96 -3.67 -3.92
CA GLY A 303 10.50 -3.91 -5.29
C GLY A 303 9.12 -3.33 -5.62
N GLY A 304 8.44 -2.75 -4.62
CA GLY A 304 7.20 -2.01 -4.82
C GLY A 304 6.02 -2.85 -5.32
N ALA A 305 4.99 -2.17 -5.82
CA ALA A 305 3.80 -2.80 -6.36
C ALA A 305 4.03 -3.53 -7.71
N LEU A 306 5.11 -3.20 -8.43
CA LEU A 306 5.44 -3.84 -9.70
C LEU A 306 6.03 -5.24 -9.53
N ALA A 307 6.58 -5.54 -8.35
CA ALA A 307 7.09 -6.87 -8.01
C ALA A 307 6.01 -7.79 -7.41
N THR A 308 5.09 -7.24 -6.61
CA THR A 308 4.00 -7.95 -5.92
C THR A 308 2.82 -7.00 -5.70
N HIS A 309 1.59 -7.42 -6.03
CA HIS A 309 0.40 -6.57 -5.88
C HIS A 309 -0.88 -7.35 -5.59
N ALA A 310 -1.17 -7.53 -4.30
CA ALA A 310 -2.50 -7.91 -3.83
C ALA A 310 -3.35 -6.65 -3.63
N VAL A 311 -4.55 -6.63 -4.18
CA VAL A 311 -5.45 -5.47 -4.06
C VAL A 311 -5.94 -5.41 -2.62
N MET A 312 -6.10 -4.19 -2.11
CA MET A 312 -6.35 -3.91 -0.70
C MET A 312 -5.22 -4.27 0.28
N VAL A 313 -4.06 -4.73 -0.19
CA VAL A 313 -2.91 -5.09 0.67
C VAL A 313 -1.64 -4.34 0.28
N ALA A 314 -1.50 -3.96 -0.98
CA ALA A 314 -0.28 -3.34 -1.49
C ALA A 314 0.12 -2.09 -0.71
N GLY A 315 -0.83 -1.26 -0.27
CA GLY A 315 -0.56 -0.06 0.51
C GLY A 315 -0.09 -0.35 1.93
N ILE A 316 -0.77 -1.24 2.66
CA ILE A 316 -0.32 -1.64 4.02
C ILE A 316 1.05 -2.31 4.00
N ILE A 317 1.39 -3.06 2.93
CA ILE A 317 2.74 -3.59 2.74
C ILE A 317 3.76 -2.46 2.60
N ARG A 318 3.47 -1.39 1.84
CA ARG A 318 4.39 -0.22 1.76
C ARG A 318 4.60 0.43 3.13
N MET A 319 3.54 0.54 3.93
CA MET A 319 3.64 1.03 5.33
C MET A 319 4.57 0.16 6.17
N GLY A 320 4.40 -1.16 6.09
CA GLY A 320 5.21 -2.13 6.83
C GLY A 320 6.66 -2.21 6.36
N GLU A 321 6.91 -2.16 5.05
CA GLU A 321 8.26 -2.16 4.48
C GLU A 321 9.01 -0.88 4.86
N ALA A 322 8.37 0.30 4.80
CA ALA A 322 9.00 1.55 5.25
C ALA A 322 9.31 1.51 6.76
N ALA A 323 8.39 0.99 7.59
CA ALA A 323 8.65 0.80 9.01
C ALA A 323 9.84 -0.15 9.27
N ASN A 324 9.93 -1.26 8.53
CA ASN A 324 11.05 -2.20 8.63
C ASN A 324 12.40 -1.58 8.26
N GLN A 325 12.43 -0.56 7.40
CA GLN A 325 13.67 0.16 7.12
C GLN A 325 14.21 0.88 8.37
N ILE A 326 13.32 1.38 9.24
CA ILE A 326 13.70 1.96 10.53
C ILE A 326 14.04 0.85 11.54
N ILE A 327 13.12 -0.10 11.71
CA ILE A 327 13.18 -1.14 12.75
C ILE A 327 14.36 -2.09 12.52
N LYS A 328 14.56 -2.54 11.28
CA LYS A 328 15.48 -3.64 10.94
C LYS A 328 16.73 -3.17 10.18
N ASN A 329 16.64 -2.07 9.43
CA ASN A 329 17.73 -1.61 8.55
C ASN A 329 18.41 -0.30 8.97
N GLY A 330 18.08 0.23 10.16
CA GLY A 330 18.81 1.36 10.73
C GLY A 330 18.54 2.72 10.07
N LYS A 331 17.56 2.85 9.17
CA LYS A 331 17.17 4.15 8.60
C LYS A 331 16.55 5.04 9.68
N ASN A 332 16.67 6.34 9.51
CA ASN A 332 16.17 7.33 10.47
C ASN A 332 14.88 7.98 9.99
N ARG A 333 14.71 8.18 8.68
CA ARG A 333 13.50 8.84 8.15
C ARG A 333 13.02 8.21 6.86
N THR A 334 11.81 7.68 6.90
CA THR A 334 11.22 6.90 5.80
C THR A 334 9.84 7.41 5.46
N LEU A 335 9.42 7.17 4.22
CA LEU A 335 8.10 7.48 3.71
C LEU A 335 7.41 6.23 3.21
N ALA A 336 6.12 6.11 3.49
CA ALA A 336 5.23 5.18 2.82
C ALA A 336 4.09 5.96 2.13
N HIS A 337 3.74 5.51 0.93
CA HIS A 337 2.63 6.02 0.15
C HIS A 337 1.71 4.86 -0.26
N SER A 338 0.40 5.10 -0.16
CA SER A 338 -0.64 4.20 -0.62
C SER A 338 -1.59 4.94 -1.56
N THR A 339 -2.10 4.25 -2.57
CA THR A 339 -3.06 4.80 -3.53
C THR A 339 -4.24 3.88 -3.77
N SER A 340 -5.40 4.46 -4.07
CA SER A 340 -6.59 3.72 -4.46
C SER A 340 -7.43 4.52 -5.48
N GLY A 341 -8.23 3.80 -6.25
CA GLY A 341 -9.09 4.35 -7.28
C GLY A 341 -8.37 4.78 -8.57
N PRO A 342 -9.13 5.19 -9.59
CA PRO A 342 -8.60 5.48 -10.91
C PRO A 342 -7.70 6.72 -10.91
N CYS A 343 -6.60 6.62 -11.65
CA CYS A 343 -5.64 7.71 -11.88
C CYS A 343 -5.17 8.38 -10.57
N LEU A 344 -4.78 7.58 -9.57
CA LEU A 344 -4.30 8.05 -8.27
C LEU A 344 -5.35 8.93 -7.54
N GLN A 345 -6.60 8.47 -7.45
CA GLN A 345 -7.70 9.26 -6.88
C GLN A 345 -7.52 9.54 -5.39
N GLN A 346 -7.21 8.50 -4.62
CA GLN A 346 -7.08 8.50 -3.18
C GLN A 346 -5.60 8.31 -2.85
N ASN A 347 -5.02 9.16 -2.01
CA ASN A 347 -3.62 9.03 -1.65
C ASN A 347 -3.42 9.28 -0.16
N LEU A 348 -2.77 8.32 0.48
CA LEU A 348 -2.36 8.35 1.88
C LEU A 348 -0.83 8.39 1.94
N VAL A 349 -0.29 9.37 2.66
CA VAL A 349 1.17 9.51 2.88
C VAL A 349 1.44 9.41 4.37
N CYS A 350 2.42 8.57 4.73
CA CYS A 350 2.89 8.38 6.10
C CYS A 350 4.40 8.61 6.14
N VAL A 351 4.85 9.52 7.00
CA VAL A 351 6.26 9.77 7.31
C VAL A 351 6.54 9.17 8.68
N MET A 352 7.62 8.39 8.74
CA MET A 352 8.06 7.74 9.97
C MET A 352 9.51 8.09 10.29
N GLU A 353 9.81 8.21 11.58
CA GLU A 353 11.14 8.47 12.10
C GLU A 353 11.53 7.46 13.18
N GLY A 354 12.80 7.06 13.18
CA GLY A 354 13.36 6.21 14.24
C GLY A 354 13.83 7.03 15.43
N ASP A 355 14.10 6.35 16.55
CA ASP A 355 14.79 6.97 17.68
C ASP A 355 16.15 7.52 17.24
N GLN A 356 16.46 8.73 17.72
CA GLN A 356 17.74 9.43 17.54
C GLN A 356 18.79 9.02 18.57
#